data_AF-W9YNC0-F1
#
_entry.id   AF-W9YNC0-F1
#
_cell.length_a   1.000
_cell.length_b   1.000
_cell.length_c   1.000
_cell.angle_alpha   90.00
_cell.angle_beta   90.00
_cell.angle_gamma   90.00
#
_symmetry.space_group_name_H-M   'P 1'
#
loop_
_entity.id
_entity.type
_entity.pdbx_description
1 polymer ?
#
loop_
_entity_poly.entity_id
_entity_poly.type
_entity_poly.pdbx_seq_one_letter_code
_entity_poly.pdbx_strand_id
1 'polypeptide(L)'
;MVGNVAFATFVTAQAGGNFRVTHANDLVPKLPGYLLGYGHVSPEYWITSPTGATVTANDIQVSSGVVDLQGNQGQLGGTIDDHLFYFNQVAACLL
;
A
#
# COMPACT_ATOMS: atom_id res chain seq x y z
N MET A 1 0.19 -7.10 -4.52
CA MET A 1 -1.15 -7.75 -4.58
C MET A 1 -0.97 -9.25 -4.43
N VAL A 2 -1.95 -9.98 -3.88
CA VAL A 2 -1.79 -11.43 -3.58
C VAL A 2 -2.82 -12.33 -4.25
N GLY A 3 -3.81 -11.77 -4.94
CA GLY A 3 -4.85 -12.52 -5.63
C GLY A 3 -5.66 -11.64 -6.58
N ASN A 4 -6.63 -12.26 -7.25
CA ASN A 4 -7.54 -11.55 -8.15
C ASN A 4 -8.57 -10.70 -7.38
N VAL A 5 -9.38 -9.95 -8.12
CA VAL A 5 -10.44 -9.09 -7.56
C VAL A 5 -11.43 -9.87 -6.67
N ALA A 6 -11.76 -11.11 -7.01
CA ALA A 6 -12.68 -11.93 -6.20
C ALA A 6 -12.07 -12.28 -4.83
N PHE A 7 -10.80 -12.69 -4.80
CA PHE A 7 -10.06 -12.92 -3.56
C PHE A 7 -9.95 -11.64 -2.72
N ALA A 8 -9.56 -10.52 -3.34
CA ALA A 8 -9.43 -9.24 -2.66
C ALA A 8 -10.76 -8.78 -2.03
N THR A 9 -11.87 -8.95 -2.76
CA THR A 9 -13.23 -8.66 -2.27
C THR A 9 -13.59 -9.56 -1.09
N PHE A 10 -13.32 -10.86 -1.21
CA PHE A 10 -13.59 -11.82 -0.14
C PHE A 10 -12.86 -11.47 1.17
N VAL A 11 -11.55 -11.20 1.12
CA VAL A 11 -10.76 -10.84 2.31
C VAL A 11 -11.19 -9.49 2.88
N THR A 12 -11.49 -8.51 2.02
CA THR A 12 -11.99 -7.18 2.45
C THR A 12 -13.27 -7.30 3.28
N ALA A 13 -14.15 -8.25 2.95
CA ALA A 13 -15.44 -8.43 3.62
C ALA A 13 -15.36 -9.24 4.94
N GLN A 14 -14.19 -9.76 5.32
CA GLN A 14 -14.04 -10.53 6.55
C GLN A 14 -14.19 -9.64 7.80
N ALA A 15 -14.79 -10.19 8.84
CA ALA A 15 -14.85 -9.55 10.15
C ALA A 15 -13.44 -9.40 10.76
N GLY A 16 -13.20 -8.31 11.49
CA GLY A 16 -11.90 -8.01 12.13
C GLY A 16 -11.14 -6.86 11.46
N GLY A 17 -11.51 -6.49 10.24
CA GLY A 17 -10.91 -5.38 9.51
C GLY A 17 -9.53 -5.70 8.93
N ASN A 18 -9.07 -4.83 8.02
CA ASN A 18 -7.77 -4.96 7.37
C ASN A 18 -7.01 -3.64 7.46
N PHE A 19 -5.68 -3.72 7.65
CA PHE A 19 -4.79 -2.57 7.77
C PHE A 19 -3.64 -2.67 6.78
N ARG A 20 -3.95 -2.50 5.49
CA ARG A 20 -2.93 -2.50 4.44
C ARG A 20 -2.30 -1.11 4.35
N VAL A 21 -1.04 -1.01 4.76
CA VAL A 21 -0.26 0.23 4.71
C VAL A 21 0.57 0.26 3.43
N THR A 22 0.65 1.42 2.79
CA THR A 22 1.56 1.71 1.66
C THR A 22 2.30 3.02 1.96
N HIS A 23 3.43 3.26 1.31
CA HIS A 23 4.23 4.45 1.56
C HIS A 23 4.64 5.14 0.25
N ALA A 24 4.50 6.47 0.20
CA ALA A 24 4.93 7.34 -0.88
C ALA A 24 4.75 6.70 -2.26
N ASN A 25 5.83 6.52 -3.01
CA ASN A 25 5.84 5.89 -4.32
C ASN A 25 6.50 4.50 -4.28
N ASP A 26 6.24 3.71 -3.23
CA ASP A 26 6.71 2.32 -3.13
C ASP A 26 6.29 1.52 -4.39
N LEU A 27 7.28 0.87 -5.01
CA LEU A 27 7.10 0.03 -6.20
C LEU A 27 6.36 -1.28 -5.91
N VAL A 28 6.52 -1.87 -4.74
CA VAL A 28 6.08 -3.25 -4.45
C VAL A 28 4.55 -3.40 -4.43
N PRO A 29 3.77 -2.50 -3.81
CA PRO A 29 2.31 -2.58 -3.84
C PRO A 29 1.74 -2.48 -5.27
N LYS A 30 2.49 -1.97 -6.23
CA LYS A 30 2.06 -1.83 -7.63
C LYS A 30 2.06 -3.13 -8.42
N LEU A 31 2.74 -4.15 -7.90
CA LEU A 31 2.92 -5.43 -8.55
C LEU A 31 1.92 -6.50 -8.02
N PRO A 32 1.46 -7.44 -8.86
CA PRO A 32 1.75 -7.58 -10.29
C PRO A 32 1.03 -6.55 -11.19
N GLY A 33 -0.03 -5.92 -10.69
CA GLY A 33 -0.75 -4.82 -11.35
C GLY A 33 -2.20 -5.14 -11.68
N TYR A 34 -3.07 -4.11 -11.62
CA TYR A 34 -4.51 -4.26 -11.87
C TYR A 34 -4.85 -4.75 -13.28
N LEU A 35 -4.04 -4.39 -14.29
CA LEU A 35 -4.23 -4.82 -15.68
C LEU A 35 -4.08 -6.35 -15.86
N LEU A 36 -3.44 -7.03 -14.90
CA LEU A 36 -3.31 -8.49 -14.88
C LEU A 36 -4.44 -9.17 -14.08
N GLY A 37 -5.49 -8.43 -13.68
CA GLY A 37 -6.64 -8.95 -12.95
C GLY A 37 -6.44 -9.10 -11.44
N TYR A 38 -5.31 -8.63 -10.91
CA TYR A 38 -5.04 -8.61 -9.47
C TYR A 38 -5.82 -7.49 -8.77
N GLY A 39 -6.11 -7.68 -7.49
CA GLY A 39 -6.73 -6.66 -6.63
C GLY A 39 -6.01 -6.53 -5.30
N HIS A 40 -6.26 -5.42 -4.61
CA HIS A 40 -5.79 -5.18 -3.26
C HIS A 40 -6.90 -5.39 -2.24
N VAL A 41 -6.53 -5.88 -1.06
CA VAL A 41 -7.42 -5.85 0.10
C VAL A 41 -7.62 -4.39 0.55
N SER A 42 -8.85 -4.02 0.87
CA SER A 42 -9.25 -2.67 1.27
C SER A 42 -9.50 -2.57 2.79
N PRO A 43 -9.31 -1.40 3.42
CA PRO A 43 -8.82 -0.12 2.86
C PRO A 43 -7.29 -0.05 2.71
N GLU A 44 -6.84 0.97 1.97
CA GLU A 44 -5.44 1.41 1.95
C GLU A 44 -5.23 2.51 2.98
N TYR A 45 -4.15 2.42 3.76
CA TYR A 45 -3.62 3.49 4.59
C TYR A 45 -2.32 3.97 3.94
N TRP A 46 -2.42 4.97 3.09
CA TRP A 46 -1.30 5.46 2.31
C TRP A 46 -0.58 6.58 3.04
N ILE A 47 0.69 6.34 3.39
CA ILE A 47 1.57 7.33 4.02
C ILE A 47 2.14 8.24 2.93
N THR A 48 1.91 9.55 3.04
CA THR A 48 2.28 10.55 2.03
C THR A 48 3.58 11.31 2.34
N SER A 49 4.09 11.23 3.58
CA SER A 49 5.38 11.83 3.93
C SER A 49 6.52 11.20 3.12
N PRO A 50 7.60 11.94 2.81
CA PRO A 50 8.74 11.39 2.09
C PRO A 50 9.57 10.43 2.96
N THR A 51 10.32 9.54 2.30
CA THR A 51 11.32 8.66 2.95
C THR A 51 12.24 9.44 3.89
N GLY A 52 12.39 8.95 5.13
CA GLY A 52 13.24 9.56 6.16
C GLY A 52 12.56 10.64 7.01
N ALA A 53 11.37 11.11 6.64
CA ALA A 53 10.60 12.03 7.48
C ALA A 53 9.87 11.28 8.60
N THR A 54 9.66 11.95 9.74
CA THR A 54 8.80 11.43 10.79
C THR A 54 7.35 11.44 10.29
N VAL A 55 6.71 10.27 10.25
CA VAL A 55 5.32 10.12 9.85
C VAL A 55 4.40 10.58 10.98
N THR A 56 3.39 11.40 10.65
CA THR A 56 2.32 11.80 11.55
C THR A 56 0.97 11.26 11.09
N ALA A 57 -0.04 11.35 11.95
CA ALA A 57 -1.40 10.96 11.59
C ALA A 57 -1.98 11.78 10.41
N ASN A 58 -1.51 13.01 10.20
CA ASN A 58 -1.95 13.87 9.08
C ASN A 58 -1.36 13.43 7.74
N ASP A 59 -0.32 12.60 7.76
CA ASP A 59 0.33 12.07 6.56
C ASP A 59 -0.31 10.76 6.07
N ILE A 60 -1.42 10.33 6.68
CA ILE A 60 -2.10 9.08 6.31
C ILE A 60 -3.40 9.41 5.58
N GLN A 61 -3.44 9.10 4.30
CA GLN A 61 -4.65 9.15 3.49
C GLN A 61 -5.28 7.76 3.41
N VAL A 62 -6.59 7.69 3.65
CA VAL A 62 -7.34 6.43 3.62
C VAL A 62 -8.20 6.39 2.38
N SER A 63 -8.09 5.30 1.63
CA SER A 63 -8.88 5.07 0.42
C SER A 63 -9.42 3.64 0.38
N SER A 64 -10.55 3.45 -0.30
CA SER A 64 -11.31 2.20 -0.27
C SER A 64 -11.62 1.71 -1.69
N GLY A 65 -11.71 0.39 -1.82
CA GLY A 65 -11.86 -0.29 -3.10
C GLY A 65 -10.76 -1.31 -3.33
N VAL A 66 -11.12 -2.42 -3.99
CA VAL A 66 -10.18 -3.49 -4.34
C VAL A 66 -9.37 -3.19 -5.61
N VAL A 67 -9.83 -2.19 -6.38
CA VAL A 67 -9.11 -1.51 -7.45
C VAL A 67 -9.24 -0.02 -7.16
N ASP A 68 -8.13 0.59 -6.78
CA ASP A 68 -8.11 1.99 -6.34
C ASP A 68 -6.79 2.66 -6.77
N LEU A 69 -6.92 3.90 -7.25
CA LEU A 69 -5.85 4.75 -7.76
C LEU A 69 -5.71 6.05 -6.94
N GLN A 70 -6.43 6.22 -5.83
CA GLN A 70 -6.29 7.39 -4.97
C GLN A 70 -5.02 7.34 -4.09
N GLY A 71 -4.48 6.14 -3.85
CA GLY A 71 -3.28 5.90 -3.03
C GLY A 71 -1.99 5.69 -3.82
N ASN A 72 -1.14 4.79 -3.30
CA ASN A 72 0.17 4.47 -3.88
C ASN A 72 0.09 4.06 -5.36
N GLN A 73 -0.92 3.27 -5.72
CA GLN A 73 -1.10 2.77 -7.08
C GLN A 73 -1.37 3.88 -8.11
N GLY A 74 -1.87 5.04 -7.69
CA GLY A 74 -2.10 6.20 -8.57
C GLY A 74 -0.84 6.99 -8.89
N GLN A 75 0.25 6.77 -8.16
CA GLN A 75 1.50 7.50 -8.36
C GLN A 75 2.25 6.99 -9.59
N LEU A 76 2.96 7.87 -10.30
CA LEU A 76 3.77 7.50 -11.46
C LEU A 76 5.14 6.94 -11.03
N GLY A 77 5.59 5.86 -11.67
CA GLY A 77 6.86 5.21 -11.35
C GLY A 77 6.83 4.41 -10.05
N GLY A 78 7.99 4.23 -9.43
CA GLY A 78 8.10 3.65 -8.08
C GLY A 78 9.55 3.47 -7.65
N THR A 79 9.82 3.50 -6.35
CA THR A 79 11.19 3.38 -5.80
C THR A 79 11.30 2.26 -4.76
N ILE A 80 12.51 1.72 -4.61
CA ILE A 80 12.85 0.77 -3.53
C ILE A 80 13.10 1.52 -2.22
N ASP A 81 13.60 2.75 -2.25
CA ASP A 81 13.81 3.52 -1.03
C ASP A 81 12.49 3.78 -0.28
N ASP A 82 11.42 4.11 -1.02
CA ASP A 82 10.08 4.24 -0.44
C ASP A 82 9.52 2.92 0.08
N HIS A 83 9.97 1.77 -0.45
CA HIS A 83 9.60 0.45 0.06
C HIS A 83 10.27 0.14 1.41
N LEU A 84 11.48 0.66 1.63
CA LEU A 84 12.25 0.35 2.82
C LEU A 84 11.92 1.25 4.01
N PHE A 85 10.97 2.18 3.86
CA PHE A 85 10.60 3.14 4.90
C PHE A 85 9.09 3.13 5.18
N TYR A 86 8.70 2.65 6.36
CA TYR A 86 7.32 2.68 6.87
C TYR A 86 7.35 3.06 8.35
N PHE A 87 7.14 4.35 8.65
CA PHE A 87 7.37 4.98 9.97
C PHE A 87 8.86 5.03 10.39
N ASN A 88 9.67 4.07 9.95
CA ASN A 88 11.12 4.00 10.07
C ASN A 88 11.67 3.03 9.01
N GLN A 89 12.98 2.76 9.03
CA GLN A 89 13.59 1.75 8.17
C GLN A 89 13.15 0.34 8.59
N VAL A 90 12.26 -0.29 7.81
CA VAL A 90 11.68 -1.60 8.16
C VAL A 90 12.64 -2.77 8.02
N ALA A 91 13.69 -2.60 7.21
CA ALA A 91 14.67 -3.64 6.90
C ALA A 91 16.09 -3.30 7.42
N ALA A 92 16.22 -2.46 8.45
CA ALA A 92 17.52 -2.07 8.98
C ALA A 92 18.23 -3.18 9.79
N CYS A 93 17.50 -4.17 10.30
CA CYS A 93 18.02 -5.24 11.16
C CYS A 93 18.11 -6.58 10.41
N LEU A 94 18.90 -6.63 9.33
CA LEU A 94 19.12 -7.86 8.56
C LEU A 94 20.31 -8.69 9.05
N LEU A 95 21.05 -8.20 10.05
CA LEU A 95 22.23 -8.82 10.67
C LEU A 95 22.24 -8.57 12.18
#